data_AF-R8QDA7-F1
#
_entry.id   AF-R8QDA7-F1
#
_cell.length_a   1.000
_cell.length_b   1.000
_cell.length_c   1.000
_cell.angle_alpha   90.00
_cell.angle_beta   90.00
_cell.angle_gamma   90.00
#
_symmetry.space_group_name_H-M   'P 1'
#
loop_
_entity.id
_entity.type
_entity.pdbx_description
1 polymer ?
#
loop_
_entity_poly.entity_id
_entity_poly.type
_entity_poly.pdbx_seq_one_letter_code
_entity_poly.pdbx_strand_id
1 'polypeptide(L)'
;MEKENVFKWKHYQPDIILLTVRWYLRYNLSFRDLVEMLEERGLSISHTTIMRWVHQYGPELDKRIRSTLGFKCFDTATSILSGVEAMHMIKKEQLNLRDQSVQNQKEFIHQLFGLSA
;
A
#
# COMPACT_ATOMS: atom_id res chain seq x y z
N MET A 1 11.48 -0.75 -22.97
CA MET A 1 10.79 -1.98 -22.52
C MET A 1 9.31 -1.68 -22.53
N GLU A 2 8.59 -2.09 -23.58
CA GLU A 2 7.14 -1.90 -23.66
C GLU A 2 6.49 -2.63 -22.49
N LYS A 3 5.64 -1.94 -21.72
CA LYS A 3 4.86 -2.60 -20.67
C LYS A 3 3.91 -3.57 -21.36
N GLU A 4 4.15 -4.88 -21.22
CA GLU A 4 3.17 -5.88 -21.64
C GLU A 4 1.82 -5.55 -21.01
N ASN A 5 0.81 -5.40 -21.86
CA ASN A 5 -0.52 -5.02 -21.44
C ASN A 5 -1.19 -6.28 -20.87
N VAL A 6 -1.03 -6.51 -19.56
CA VAL A 6 -1.47 -7.73 -18.85
C VAL A 6 -2.97 -8.04 -19.04
N PHE A 7 -3.76 -7.01 -19.36
CA PHE A 7 -5.20 -7.10 -19.59
C PHE A 7 -5.61 -7.14 -21.07
N LYS A 8 -4.65 -7.28 -22.01
CA LYS A 8 -4.95 -7.38 -23.43
C LYS A 8 -5.93 -8.54 -23.65
N TRP A 9 -7.01 -8.28 -24.39
CA TRP A 9 -8.08 -9.26 -24.72
C TRP A 9 -9.02 -9.65 -23.58
N LYS A 10 -9.07 -8.89 -22.47
CA LYS A 10 -10.07 -9.11 -21.43
C LYS A 10 -11.37 -8.37 -21.76
N HIS A 11 -12.49 -9.09 -21.64
CA HIS A 11 -13.84 -8.56 -21.90
C HIS A 11 -14.25 -7.50 -20.86
N TYR A 12 -13.67 -7.55 -19.67
CA TYR A 12 -13.98 -6.65 -18.56
C TYR A 12 -12.87 -5.63 -18.37
N GLN A 13 -13.25 -4.43 -17.92
CA GLN A 13 -12.30 -3.37 -17.59
C GLN A 13 -11.30 -3.86 -16.53
N PRO A 14 -10.00 -3.55 -16.66
CA PRO A 14 -8.97 -3.94 -15.71
C PRO A 14 -9.31 -3.56 -14.26
N ASP A 15 -9.91 -2.38 -14.06
CA ASP A 15 -10.26 -1.88 -12.74
C ASP A 15 -11.28 -2.77 -12.03
N ILE A 16 -12.27 -3.31 -12.75
CA ILE A 16 -13.25 -4.25 -12.21
C ILE A 16 -12.56 -5.54 -11.79
N ILE A 17 -11.71 -6.09 -12.66
CA ILE A 17 -10.95 -7.32 -12.38
C ILE A 17 -10.09 -7.15 -11.13
N LEU A 18 -9.33 -6.05 -11.06
CA LEU A 18 -8.45 -5.75 -9.94
C LEU A 18 -9.23 -5.51 -8.65
N LEU A 19 -10.35 -4.79 -8.71
CA LEU A 19 -11.21 -4.53 -7.55
C LEU A 19 -11.77 -5.82 -6.97
N THR A 20 -12.31 -6.71 -7.81
CA THR A 20 -12.87 -7.99 -7.37
C THR A 20 -11.81 -8.87 -6.72
N VAL A 21 -10.64 -9.03 -7.36
CA VAL A 21 -9.56 -9.85 -6.79
C VAL A 21 -9.02 -9.24 -5.50
N ARG A 22 -8.92 -7.90 -5.42
CA ARG A 22 -8.53 -7.19 -4.20
C ARG A 22 -9.53 -7.43 -3.06
N TRP A 23 -10.84 -7.40 -3.31
CA TRP A 23 -11.83 -7.68 -2.28
C TRP A 23 -11.75 -9.12 -1.78
N TYR A 24 -11.59 -10.08 -2.68
CA TYR A 24 -11.39 -11.49 -2.31
C TYR A 24 -10.17 -11.70 -1.39
N LEU A 25 -9.04 -11.07 -1.71
CA LEU A 25 -7.81 -11.22 -0.92
C LEU A 25 -7.84 -10.47 0.41
N ARG A 26 -8.58 -9.36 0.49
CA ARG A 26 -8.59 -8.48 1.67
C ARG A 26 -9.64 -8.84 2.69
N TYR A 27 -10.83 -9.17 2.22
CA TYR A 27 -11.98 -9.49 3.04
C TYR A 27 -12.26 -10.98 2.81
N ASN A 28 -12.45 -11.76 3.87
CA ASN A 28 -12.66 -13.22 3.80
C ASN A 28 -14.03 -13.56 3.17
N LEU A 29 -14.25 -13.12 1.93
CA LEU A 29 -15.48 -13.20 1.16
C LEU A 29 -15.45 -14.47 0.31
N SER A 30 -16.61 -15.11 0.21
CA SER A 30 -16.81 -16.19 -0.75
C SER A 30 -16.95 -15.64 -2.17
N PHE A 31 -16.76 -16.50 -3.17
CA PHE A 31 -17.05 -16.13 -4.56
C PHE A 31 -18.52 -15.74 -4.77
N ARG A 32 -19.43 -16.32 -3.98
CA ARG A 32 -20.86 -15.98 -4.03
C ARG A 32 -21.11 -14.54 -3.57
N ASP A 33 -20.50 -14.15 -2.45
CA ASP A 33 -20.62 -12.78 -1.92
C ASP A 33 -20.12 -11.75 -2.95
N LEU A 34 -19.02 -12.06 -3.65
CA LEU A 34 -18.50 -11.21 -4.72
C LEU A 34 -19.44 -11.12 -5.93
N VAL A 35 -20.12 -12.20 -6.30
CA VAL A 35 -21.13 -12.17 -7.37
C VAL A 35 -22.29 -11.27 -6.95
N GLU A 36 -22.86 -11.47 -5.76
CA GLU A 36 -23.97 -10.66 -5.26
C GLU A 36 -23.59 -9.16 -5.19
N MET A 37 -22.40 -8.84 -4.68
CA MET A 37 -21.89 -7.46 -4.63
C MET A 37 -21.66 -6.81 -6.01
N LEU A 38 -21.31 -7.61 -7.02
CA LEU A 38 -21.13 -7.11 -8.39
C LEU A 38 -22.49 -6.95 -9.09
N GLU A 39 -23.43 -7.84 -8.83
CA GLU A 39 -24.82 -7.73 -9.32
C GLU A 39 -25.53 -6.49 -8.76
N GLU A 40 -25.36 -6.17 -7.48
CA GLU A 40 -25.84 -4.92 -6.87
C GLU A 40 -25.28 -3.66 -7.56
N ARG A 41 -24.11 -3.77 -8.20
CA ARG A 41 -23.46 -2.71 -8.98
C ARG A 41 -23.82 -2.76 -10.48
N GLY A 42 -24.77 -3.61 -10.86
CA GLY A 42 -25.23 -3.78 -12.25
C GLY A 42 -24.31 -4.65 -13.11
N LEU A 43 -23.37 -5.39 -12.52
CA LEU A 43 -22.42 -6.25 -13.21
C LEU A 43 -22.77 -7.72 -13.00
N SER A 44 -23.49 -8.32 -13.95
CA SER A 44 -23.73 -9.76 -13.94
C SER A 44 -22.47 -10.53 -14.37
N ILE A 45 -21.78 -11.13 -13.39
CA ILE A 45 -20.53 -11.86 -13.60
C ILE A 45 -20.65 -13.23 -12.93
N SER A 46 -20.39 -14.31 -13.67
CA SER A 46 -20.38 -15.67 -13.11
C SER A 46 -19.25 -15.85 -12.08
N HIS A 47 -19.52 -16.61 -11.02
CA HIS A 47 -18.51 -17.00 -10.02
C HIS A 47 -17.27 -17.65 -10.65
N THR A 48 -17.42 -18.39 -11.76
CA THR A 48 -16.31 -19.03 -12.47
C THR A 48 -15.36 -18.02 -13.11
N THR A 49 -15.88 -16.88 -13.59
CA THR A 49 -15.09 -15.78 -14.13
C THR A 49 -14.25 -15.14 -13.03
N ILE A 50 -14.84 -14.92 -11.86
CA ILE A 50 -14.15 -14.39 -10.68
C ILE A 50 -13.06 -15.35 -10.22
N MET A 51 -13.36 -16.65 -10.14
CA MET A 51 -12.38 -17.70 -9.78
C MET A 51 -11.16 -17.67 -10.71
N ARG A 52 -11.37 -17.55 -12.02
CA ARG A 52 -10.28 -17.43 -13.01
C ARG A 52 -9.43 -16.19 -12.77
N TRP A 53 -10.03 -15.05 -12.44
CA TRP A 53 -9.28 -13.82 -12.13
C TRP A 53 -8.47 -13.95 -10.85
N VAL A 54 -9.05 -14.53 -9.79
CA VAL A 54 -8.34 -14.76 -8.53
C VAL A 54 -7.15 -15.69 -8.75
N HIS A 55 -7.31 -16.78 -9.50
CA HIS A 55 -6.18 -17.66 -9.81
C HIS A 55 -5.10 -16.98 -10.67
N GLN A 56 -5.51 -16.18 -11.65
CA GLN A 56 -4.56 -15.53 -12.57
C GLN A 56 -3.79 -14.38 -11.92
N TYR A 57 -4.48 -13.50 -11.18
CA TYR A 57 -3.91 -12.24 -10.67
C TYR A 57 -3.66 -12.24 -9.17
N GLY A 58 -4.26 -13.20 -8.45
CA GLY A 58 -4.16 -13.32 -6.99
C GLY A 58 -2.71 -13.31 -6.51
N PRO A 59 -1.83 -14.22 -6.96
CA PRO A 59 -0.47 -14.31 -6.42
C PRO A 59 0.33 -13.00 -6.51
N GLU A 60 0.27 -12.30 -7.63
CA GLU A 60 1.01 -11.04 -7.84
C GLU A 60 0.40 -9.88 -7.06
N LEU A 61 -0.94 -9.78 -7.02
CA LEU A 61 -1.62 -8.77 -6.22
C LEU A 61 -1.38 -8.97 -4.73
N ASP A 62 -1.44 -10.21 -4.28
CA ASP A 62 -1.26 -10.62 -2.90
C ASP A 62 0.18 -10.36 -2.42
N LYS A 63 1.18 -10.61 -3.28
CA LYS A 63 2.57 -10.21 -3.04
C LYS A 63 2.70 -8.70 -2.82
N ARG A 64 2.06 -7.86 -3.64
CA ARG A 64 2.12 -6.39 -3.54
C ARG A 64 1.34 -5.83 -2.35
N ILE A 65 0.17 -6.41 -2.08
CA ILE A 65 -0.67 -6.03 -0.94
C ILE A 65 0.04 -6.41 0.35
N ARG A 66 0.54 -7.64 0.48
CA ARG A 66 1.27 -8.09 1.68
C ARG A 66 2.66 -7.46 1.83
N SER A 67 3.37 -7.15 0.75
CA SER A 67 4.64 -6.40 0.87
C SER A 67 4.41 -5.02 1.47
N THR A 68 3.27 -4.39 1.20
CA THR A 68 2.88 -3.14 1.84
C THR A 68 2.50 -3.34 3.33
N LEU A 69 2.00 -4.53 3.70
CA LEU A 69 1.79 -4.94 5.09
C LEU A 69 3.10 -5.34 5.82
N GLY A 70 4.24 -5.41 5.11
CA GLY A 70 5.56 -5.68 5.69
C GLY A 70 6.05 -4.58 6.64
N PHE A 71 5.49 -3.37 6.52
CA PHE A 71 5.53 -2.39 7.60
C PHE A 71 4.50 -2.82 8.66
N LYS A 72 4.99 -3.35 9.78
CA LYS A 72 4.15 -3.85 10.88
C LYS A 72 3.11 -2.83 11.37
N CYS A 73 3.35 -1.54 11.21
CA CYS A 73 2.37 -0.47 11.39
C CYS A 73 2.70 0.77 10.54
N PHE A 74 1.68 1.58 10.26
CA PHE A 74 1.82 2.88 9.58
C PHE A 74 2.79 3.81 10.34
N ASP A 75 2.80 3.72 11.67
CA ASP A 75 3.68 4.51 12.53
C ASP A 75 5.17 4.15 12.34
N THR A 76 5.49 2.88 12.08
CA THR A 76 6.88 2.45 11.80
C THR A 76 7.33 2.97 10.44
N ALA A 77 6.48 2.87 9.42
CA ALA A 77 6.78 3.41 8.10
C ALA A 77 6.99 4.93 8.15
N THR A 78 6.12 5.62 8.89
CA THR A 78 6.18 7.08 9.08
C THR A 78 7.44 7.48 9.84
N SER A 79 7.79 6.79 10.93
CA SER A 79 9.02 7.04 11.68
C SER A 79 10.28 6.83 10.84
N ILE A 80 10.31 5.80 9.99
CA ILE A 80 11.45 5.56 9.08
C ILE A 80 11.58 6.69 8.06
N LEU A 81 10.49 7.10 7.43
CA LEU A 81 10.50 8.18 6.44
C LEU A 81 10.89 9.53 7.06
N SER A 82 10.27 9.89 8.19
CA SER A 82 10.62 11.09 8.96
C SER A 82 12.08 11.09 9.40
N GLY A 83 12.62 9.92 9.79
CA GLY A 83 14.03 9.77 10.13
C GLY A 83 14.97 10.00 8.94
N VAL A 84 14.65 9.46 7.77
CA VAL A 84 15.43 9.67 6.54
C VAL A 84 15.39 11.15 6.11
N GLU A 85 14.24 11.79 6.20
CA GLU A 85 14.07 13.21 5.89
C GLU A 85 14.83 14.10 6.90
N ALA A 86 14.79 13.77 8.20
CA ALA A 86 15.56 14.46 9.22
C ALA A 86 17.07 14.35 8.99
N MET A 87 17.57 13.15 8.67
CA MET A 87 18.99 12.95 8.31
C MET A 87 19.39 13.80 7.10
N HIS A 88 18.50 13.94 6.12
CA HIS A 88 18.73 14.79 4.94
C HIS A 88 18.71 16.28 5.27
N MET A 89 17.77 16.74 6.10
CA MET A 89 17.68 18.14 6.55
C MET A 89 18.90 18.54 7.40
N ILE A 90 19.38 17.66 8.27
CA ILE A 90 20.61 17.83 9.06
C ILE A 90 21.83 17.93 8.13
N LYS A 91 21.95 17.00 7.16
CA LYS A 91 23.05 17.01 6.18
C LYS A 91 23.06 18.25 5.29
N LYS A 92 21.91 18.91 5.11
CA LYS A 92 21.76 20.14 4.31
C LYS A 92 21.85 21.43 5.12
N GLU A 93 22.17 21.37 6.41
CA GLU A 93 22.24 22.53 7.32
C GLU A 93 20.96 23.38 7.33
N GLN A 94 19.80 22.78 6.98
CA GLN A 94 18.52 23.48 6.87
C GLN A 94 17.89 23.79 8.23
N LEU A 95 18.47 23.27 9.31
CA LEU A 95 18.12 23.63 10.67
C LEU A 95 18.89 24.90 11.03
N ASN A 96 18.19 26.04 11.13
CA ASN A 96 18.74 27.31 11.60
C ASN A 96 18.96 27.26 13.13
N LEU A 97 19.80 26.31 13.55
CA LEU A 97 20.25 26.15 14.92
C LEU A 97 21.38 27.16 15.11
N ARG A 98 21.00 28.35 15.60
CA ARG A 98 21.91 29.45 15.98
C ARG A 98 23.03 29.04 16.95
N ASP A 99 22.96 27.84 17.50
CA ASP A 99 24.05 27.18 18.18
C ASP A 99 24.07 25.71 17.74
N GLN A 100 25.17 25.28 17.10
CA GLN A 100 25.44 23.89 16.67
C GLN A 100 25.68 22.94 17.87
N SER A 101 25.00 23.19 18.97
CA SER A 101 25.08 22.36 20.15
C SER A 101 24.43 21.01 19.85
N VAL A 102 25.18 19.94 20.08
CA VAL A 102 24.73 18.53 20.05
C VAL A 102 23.44 18.34 20.87
N GLN A 103 23.19 19.18 21.87
CA GLN A 103 21.96 19.17 22.67
C GLN A 103 20.72 19.56 21.87
N ASN A 104 20.80 20.56 20.99
CA ASN A 104 19.65 20.97 20.18
C ASN A 104 19.28 19.90 19.14
N GLN A 105 20.29 19.20 18.61
CA GLN A 105 20.08 18.06 17.72
C GLN A 105 19.42 16.89 18.47
N LYS A 106 19.86 16.63 19.71
CA LYS A 106 19.25 15.62 20.58
C LYS A 106 17.78 15.97 20.87
N GLU A 107 17.48 17.21 21.25
CA GLU A 107 16.12 17.68 21.53
C GLU A 107 15.19 17.54 20.32
N PHE A 108 15.69 17.89 19.12
CA PHE A 108 14.94 17.74 17.86
C PHE A 108 14.61 16.28 17.56
N ILE A 109 15.55 15.36 17.77
CA ILE A 109 15.34 13.91 17.60
C ILE A 109 14.28 13.42 18.61
N HIS A 110 14.35 13.85 19.87
CA HIS A 110 13.35 13.50 20.88
C HIS A 110 11.94 13.99 20.51
N GLN A 111 11.82 15.23 20.02
CA GLN A 111 10.54 15.78 19.53
C GLN A 111 10.00 15.04 18.29
N LEU A 112 10.87 14.72 17.33
CA LEU A 112 10.49 14.08 16.07
C LEU A 112 9.95 12.66 16.29
N PHE A 113 10.57 11.90 17.21
CA PHE A 113 10.19 10.52 17.50
C PHE A 113 9.27 10.39 18.73
N GLY A 114 8.85 11.51 19.34
CA GLY A 114 8.00 11.51 20.53
C GLY A 114 8.62 10.77 21.72
N LEU A 115 9.96 10.69 21.78
CA LEU A 115 10.68 10.00 22.83
C LEU A 115 10.76 10.94 24.04
N SER A 116 9.91 10.73 25.06
CA SER A 116 9.99 11.49 26.31
C SER A 116 11.40 11.37 26.91
N ALA A 117 12.06 12.51 27.07
CA ALA A 117 13.39 12.65 27.65
C ALA A 117 13.42 12.35 29.15
#